data_AF-A0A7W0T163-F1
#
_entry.id   AF-A0A7W0T163-F1
#
_cell.length_a   1.000
_cell.length_b   1.000
_cell.length_c   1.000
_cell.angle_alpha   90.00
_cell.angle_beta   90.00
_cell.angle_gamma   90.00
#
_symmetry.space_group_name_H-M   'P 1'
#
loop_
_entity.id
_entity.type
_entity.pdbx_description
1 polymer ?
#
loop_
_entity_poly.entity_id
_entity_poly.type
_entity_poly.pdbx_seq_one_letter_code
_entity_poly.pdbx_strand_id
1 'polypeptide(L)'
;MDLAHAPRAVSMELISGRGHYERVITAVTNAHTSVWIATANVKALLIEDGRAAPGRRRSMRGSTRGSTRGSSYVSILSQLDDLAARGVELRLLHAELPSGPFRDELANHPRLVNGGLALRRCPRVHMKLVIVDGELLYLGSANWTGAGLGAKGSGRRNFELGIVTDDAQLLDQVQSMYERVWSGGECEGCKLRAECPGPLVELAIAAGTGTTAAVARAAPRKRPSRRARRVLVAKPLARSRRMLAP
;
A
#
# COMPACT_ATOMS: atom_id res chain seq x y z
N MET A 1 17.90 -4.85 4.54
CA MET A 1 17.55 -3.42 4.36
C MET A 1 17.64 -2.84 5.73
N ASP A 2 18.76 -2.18 5.98
CA ASP A 2 19.20 -1.92 7.33
C ASP A 2 18.99 -0.43 7.56
N LEU A 3 18.06 -0.11 8.46
CA LEU A 3 17.64 1.25 8.74
C LEU A 3 17.90 1.51 10.22
N ALA A 4 18.75 2.49 10.52
CA ALA A 4 18.96 3.00 11.87
C ALA A 4 19.01 4.52 11.78
N HIS A 5 18.02 5.18 12.36
CA HIS A 5 17.97 6.64 12.43
C HIS A 5 18.45 7.15 13.78
N ALA A 6 19.02 8.35 13.77
CA ALA A 6 19.29 9.07 15.00
C ALA A 6 17.98 9.28 15.78
N PRO A 7 17.99 9.16 17.11
CA PRO A 7 16.82 9.44 17.93
C PRO A 7 16.31 10.88 17.72
N ARG A 8 15.00 11.05 17.69
CA ARG A 8 14.33 12.36 17.66
C ARG A 8 12.95 12.28 18.31
N ALA A 9 12.39 13.43 18.65
CA ALA A 9 11.01 13.51 19.10
C ALA A 9 10.03 13.17 17.95
N VAL A 10 9.00 12.40 18.29
CA VAL A 10 7.90 11.99 17.40
C VAL A 10 6.61 12.07 18.21
N SER A 11 5.58 12.72 17.66
CA SER A 11 4.23 12.67 18.25
C SER A 11 3.60 11.32 17.96
N MET A 12 3.12 10.62 18.99
CA MET A 12 2.56 9.30 18.83
C MET A 12 1.52 8.96 19.89
N GLU A 13 0.53 8.17 19.49
CA GLU A 13 -0.48 7.58 20.37
C GLU A 13 -0.15 6.11 20.62
N LEU A 14 -0.02 5.71 21.89
CA LEU A 14 0.01 4.30 22.26
C LEU A 14 -1.42 3.77 22.36
N ILE A 15 -1.73 2.72 21.61
CA ILE A 15 -3.06 2.11 21.60
C ILE A 15 -2.99 0.63 21.98
N SER A 16 -4.07 0.16 22.63
CA SER A 16 -4.27 -1.24 23.00
C SER A 16 -5.75 -1.61 22.96
N GLY A 17 -6.06 -2.91 22.94
CA GLY A 17 -7.44 -3.40 23.05
C GLY A 17 -8.39 -2.79 22.02
N ARG A 18 -9.44 -2.08 22.48
CA ARG A 18 -10.44 -1.42 21.61
C ARG A 18 -9.87 -0.21 20.85
N GLY A 19 -8.80 0.42 21.33
CA GLY A 19 -8.15 1.54 20.64
C GLY A 19 -7.68 1.18 19.22
N HIS A 20 -7.34 -0.10 18.97
CA HIS A 20 -7.06 -0.60 17.62
C HIS A 20 -8.25 -0.44 16.67
N TYR A 21 -9.44 -0.80 17.14
CA TYR A 21 -10.65 -0.64 16.36
C TYR A 21 -10.99 0.85 16.18
N GLU A 22 -11.06 1.59 17.28
CA GLU A 22 -11.47 2.99 17.29
C GLU A 22 -10.54 3.90 16.51
N ARG A 23 -9.22 3.65 16.54
CA ARG A 23 -8.25 4.51 15.86
C ARG A 23 -7.92 4.05 14.45
N VAL A 24 -7.69 2.74 14.25
CA VAL A 24 -7.22 2.21 12.95
C VAL A 24 -8.38 1.91 12.01
N ILE A 25 -9.38 1.15 12.47
CA ILE A 25 -10.52 0.78 11.61
C ILE A 25 -11.35 2.01 11.26
N THR A 26 -11.58 2.92 12.21
CA THR A 26 -12.27 4.19 11.91
C THR A 26 -11.53 5.00 10.85
N ALA A 27 -10.20 5.15 10.95
CA ALA A 27 -9.40 5.84 9.93
C ALA A 27 -9.56 5.18 8.56
N VAL A 28 -9.44 3.85 8.48
CA VAL A 28 -9.64 3.09 7.23
C VAL A 28 -11.02 3.35 6.63
N THR A 29 -12.09 3.29 7.42
CA THR A 29 -13.46 3.46 6.88
C THR A 29 -13.74 4.87 6.36
N ASN A 30 -12.98 5.86 6.84
CA ASN A 30 -13.08 7.26 6.42
C ASN A 30 -12.04 7.64 5.37
N ALA A 31 -11.24 6.70 4.87
CA ALA A 31 -10.20 7.01 3.88
C ALA A 31 -10.78 7.64 2.61
N HIS A 32 -10.00 8.54 2.02
CA HIS A 32 -10.38 9.34 0.85
C HIS A 32 -9.49 9.11 -0.37
N THR A 33 -8.25 8.71 -0.15
CA THR A 33 -7.20 8.59 -1.19
C THR A 33 -6.68 7.16 -1.28
N SER A 34 -6.23 6.58 -0.17
CA SER A 34 -5.59 5.26 -0.17
C SER A 34 -5.61 4.56 1.18
N VAL A 35 -5.64 3.22 1.15
CA VAL A 35 -5.41 2.37 2.32
C VAL A 35 -4.39 1.29 1.96
N TRP A 36 -3.21 1.33 2.59
CA TRP A 36 -2.18 0.31 2.42
C TRP A 36 -2.02 -0.51 3.69
N ILE A 37 -2.19 -1.82 3.56
CA ILE A 37 -2.14 -2.77 4.67
C ILE A 37 -0.98 -3.72 4.43
N ALA A 38 -0.14 -3.95 5.45
CA ALA A 38 0.69 -5.14 5.51
C ALA A 38 0.44 -5.90 6.81
N THR A 39 0.35 -7.22 6.75
CA THR A 39 0.07 -8.08 7.91
C THR A 39 0.58 -9.49 7.64
N ALA A 40 0.88 -10.27 8.70
CA ALA A 40 1.25 -11.67 8.48
C ALA A 40 0.01 -12.51 8.13
N ASN A 41 -1.03 -12.39 8.96
CA ASN A 41 -2.28 -13.13 8.81
C ASN A 41 -3.44 -12.20 8.44
N VAL A 42 -4.30 -12.67 7.54
CA VAL A 42 -5.54 -12.00 7.13
C VAL A 42 -6.70 -12.94 7.43
N LYS A 43 -7.65 -12.48 8.25
CA LYS A 43 -8.87 -13.23 8.59
C LYS A 43 -10.11 -12.38 8.38
N ALA A 44 -11.26 -13.03 8.27
CA ALA A 44 -12.53 -12.32 8.26
C ALA A 44 -12.63 -11.40 9.49
N LEU A 45 -13.08 -10.17 9.24
CA LEU A 45 -13.13 -9.09 10.22
C LEU A 45 -14.50 -8.43 10.08
N LEU A 46 -15.23 -8.41 11.21
CA LEU A 46 -16.49 -7.70 11.32
C LEU A 46 -16.26 -6.36 12.02
N ILE A 47 -17.00 -5.36 11.57
CA ILE A 47 -17.05 -4.01 12.14
C ILE A 47 -18.49 -3.67 12.52
N GLU A 48 -18.65 -2.74 13.44
CA GLU A 48 -19.94 -2.16 13.80
C GLU A 48 -20.47 -1.33 12.61
N ASP A 49 -21.71 -1.57 12.20
CA ASP A 49 -22.36 -0.83 11.12
C ASP A 49 -22.93 0.49 11.67
N GLY A 50 -22.18 1.57 11.51
CA GLY A 50 -22.62 2.92 11.85
C GLY A 50 -23.82 3.42 11.02
N ARG A 51 -24.21 2.72 9.95
CA ARG A 51 -25.38 3.05 9.10
C ARG A 51 -26.67 2.37 9.58
N ALA A 52 -26.62 1.62 10.67
CA ALA A 52 -27.76 0.96 11.28
C ALA A 52 -28.65 1.99 12.00
N ALA A 53 -29.36 2.82 11.23
CA ALA A 53 -30.43 3.63 11.79
C ALA A 53 -31.54 2.72 12.34
N PRO A 54 -32.11 3.00 13.53
CA PRO A 54 -33.29 2.30 14.01
C PRO A 54 -34.41 2.34 12.95
N GLY A 55 -34.89 1.17 12.50
CA GLY A 55 -36.07 1.06 11.64
C GLY A 55 -35.83 0.82 10.14
N ARG A 56 -34.59 0.81 9.62
CA ARG A 56 -34.35 0.52 8.19
C ARG A 56 -34.00 -0.97 7.98
N ARG A 57 -34.99 -1.77 7.61
CA ARG A 57 -34.82 -3.20 7.28
C ARG A 57 -34.00 -3.35 5.98
N ARG A 58 -32.74 -3.79 6.06
CA ARG A 58 -32.00 -4.27 4.87
C ARG A 58 -32.35 -5.74 4.62
N SER A 59 -32.35 -6.14 3.34
CA SER A 59 -32.60 -7.53 2.96
C SER A 59 -31.51 -8.43 3.53
N MET A 60 -31.95 -9.45 4.24
CA MET A 60 -31.12 -10.37 4.99
C MET A 60 -30.44 -11.33 4.01
N ARG A 61 -29.14 -11.14 3.77
CA ARG A 61 -28.29 -12.23 3.30
C ARG A 61 -27.13 -12.36 4.28
N GLY A 62 -27.28 -13.29 5.24
CA GLY A 62 -26.23 -13.67 6.18
C GLY A 62 -26.20 -12.92 7.52
N SER A 63 -27.24 -13.04 8.35
CA SER A 63 -27.14 -12.70 9.79
C SER A 63 -27.18 -13.98 10.61
N THR A 64 -26.02 -14.41 11.08
CA THR A 64 -25.88 -15.39 12.15
C THR A 64 -26.53 -14.85 13.42
N ARG A 65 -27.37 -15.69 14.01
CA ARG A 65 -28.25 -15.42 15.16
C ARG A 65 -27.52 -14.80 16.35
N GLY A 66 -28.19 -13.82 16.96
CA GLY A 66 -27.96 -13.36 18.32
C GLY A 66 -27.32 -11.98 18.42
N SER A 67 -28.11 -10.91 18.28
CA SER A 67 -27.70 -9.60 18.80
C SER A 67 -28.85 -8.98 19.59
N THR A 68 -28.59 -8.84 20.89
CA THR A 68 -29.20 -7.86 21.78
C THR A 68 -29.01 -6.44 21.21
N ARG A 69 -29.92 -5.54 21.59
CA ARG A 69 -30.11 -4.16 21.10
C ARG A 69 -28.81 -3.43 20.74
N GLY A 70 -28.72 -2.91 19.51
CA GLY A 70 -28.05 -1.62 19.25
C GLY A 70 -27.12 -1.50 18.05
N SER A 71 -26.34 -2.53 17.67
CA SER A 71 -25.41 -2.42 16.54
C SER A 71 -25.49 -3.65 15.62
N SER A 72 -25.83 -3.45 14.35
CA SER A 72 -25.59 -4.49 13.35
C SER A 72 -24.10 -4.55 13.03
N TYR A 73 -23.57 -5.74 12.75
CA TYR A 73 -22.19 -5.92 12.31
C TYR A 73 -22.16 -6.20 10.81
N VAL A 74 -21.15 -5.66 10.13
CA VAL A 74 -20.91 -5.90 8.70
C VAL A 74 -19.47 -6.32 8.46
N SER A 75 -19.22 -6.98 7.33
CA SER A 75 -17.86 -7.29 6.89
C SER A 75 -17.10 -6.00 6.60
N ILE A 76 -15.83 -5.95 7.00
CA ILE A 76 -14.93 -4.86 6.57
C ILE A 76 -14.81 -4.81 5.04
N LEU A 77 -14.93 -5.95 4.36
CA LEU A 77 -14.88 -6.02 2.91
C LEU A 77 -16.03 -5.24 2.27
N SER A 78 -17.20 -5.15 2.91
CA SER A 78 -18.28 -4.29 2.44
C SER A 78 -17.89 -2.80 2.47
N GLN A 79 -17.17 -2.35 3.51
CA GLN A 79 -16.68 -0.96 3.55
C GLN A 79 -15.53 -0.73 2.57
N LEU A 80 -14.64 -1.72 2.39
CA LEU A 80 -13.60 -1.64 1.37
C LEU A 80 -14.21 -1.57 -0.04
N ASP A 81 -15.29 -2.28 -0.33
CA ASP A 81 -16.00 -2.18 -1.61
C ASP A 81 -16.56 -0.77 -1.84
N ASP A 82 -17.15 -0.17 -0.80
CA ASP A 82 -17.62 1.22 -0.85
C ASP A 82 -16.47 2.22 -1.07
N LEU A 83 -15.31 1.99 -0.46
CA LEU A 83 -14.11 2.80 -0.67
C LEU A 83 -13.59 2.67 -2.11
N ALA A 84 -13.48 1.44 -2.61
CA ALA A 84 -13.10 1.18 -3.99
C ALA A 84 -14.09 1.79 -4.98
N ALA A 85 -15.39 1.80 -4.67
CA ALA A 85 -16.41 2.46 -5.48
C ALA A 85 -16.23 3.99 -5.55
N ARG A 86 -15.64 4.60 -4.51
CA ARG A 86 -15.26 6.02 -4.49
C ARG A 86 -13.90 6.30 -5.13
N GLY A 87 -13.19 5.27 -5.60
CA GLY A 87 -11.87 5.42 -6.21
C GLY A 87 -10.71 5.45 -5.21
N VAL A 88 -10.93 5.08 -3.95
CA VAL A 88 -9.85 4.93 -2.97
C VAL A 88 -8.97 3.76 -3.36
N GLU A 89 -7.65 3.97 -3.37
CA GLU A 89 -6.69 2.92 -3.69
C GLU A 89 -6.53 1.94 -2.52
N LEU A 90 -6.75 0.64 -2.77
CA LEU A 90 -6.64 -0.39 -1.72
C LEU A 90 -5.55 -1.40 -2.04
N ARG A 91 -4.57 -1.51 -1.14
CA ARG A 91 -3.45 -2.46 -1.23
C ARG A 91 -3.35 -3.31 0.02
N LEU A 92 -3.25 -4.62 -0.14
CA LEU A 92 -3.07 -5.56 0.96
C LEU A 92 -1.93 -6.53 0.67
N LEU A 93 -0.84 -6.35 1.41
CA LEU A 93 0.35 -7.18 1.41
C LEU A 93 0.27 -8.19 2.57
N HIS A 94 0.42 -9.48 2.29
CA HIS A 94 0.27 -10.52 3.31
C HIS A 94 1.30 -11.66 3.18
N ALA A 95 1.58 -12.38 4.27
CA ALA A 95 2.49 -13.53 4.23
C ALA A 95 1.80 -14.84 3.93
N GLU A 96 0.76 -15.15 4.71
CA GLU A 96 -0.01 -16.37 4.58
C GLU A 96 -1.19 -16.20 3.64
N LEU A 97 -1.69 -17.30 3.08
CA LEU A 97 -2.96 -17.27 2.36
C LEU A 97 -4.07 -16.76 3.30
N PRO A 98 -4.87 -15.74 2.92
CA PRO A 98 -5.97 -15.25 3.75
C PRO A 98 -6.92 -16.40 4.11
N SER A 99 -7.52 -16.38 5.30
CA SER A 99 -8.37 -17.49 5.78
C SER A 99 -9.52 -17.82 4.82
N GLY A 100 -10.01 -19.07 4.81
CA GLY A 100 -11.19 -19.49 4.02
C GLY A 100 -12.36 -18.50 4.13
N PRO A 101 -12.85 -18.18 5.34
CA PRO A 101 -13.94 -17.21 5.52
C PRO A 101 -13.68 -15.82 4.93
N PHE A 102 -12.42 -15.35 4.93
CA PHE A 102 -12.09 -14.08 4.28
C PHE A 102 -12.22 -14.18 2.76
N ARG A 103 -11.75 -15.27 2.16
CA ARG A 103 -11.79 -15.48 0.72
C ARG A 103 -13.22 -15.70 0.23
N ASP A 104 -14.02 -16.46 0.98
CA ASP A 104 -15.43 -16.71 0.68
C ASP A 104 -16.22 -15.40 0.71
N GLU A 105 -15.94 -14.54 1.70
CA GLU A 105 -16.55 -13.22 1.75
C GLU A 105 -16.05 -12.31 0.62
N LEU A 106 -14.74 -12.29 0.32
CA LEU A 106 -14.19 -11.50 -0.79
C LEU A 106 -14.84 -11.85 -2.13
N ALA A 107 -15.15 -13.13 -2.37
CA ALA A 107 -15.84 -13.58 -3.57
C ALA A 107 -17.25 -12.96 -3.75
N ASN A 108 -17.87 -12.47 -2.67
CA ASN A 108 -19.16 -11.77 -2.71
C ASN A 108 -19.03 -10.28 -3.13
N HIS A 109 -17.81 -9.77 -3.34
CA HIS A 109 -17.54 -8.36 -3.71
C HIS A 109 -16.84 -8.30 -5.08
N PRO A 110 -17.61 -8.33 -6.20
CA PRO A 110 -17.03 -8.40 -7.54
C PRO A 110 -16.08 -7.25 -7.87
N ARG A 111 -16.34 -6.03 -7.36
CA ARG A 111 -15.44 -4.89 -7.59
C ARG A 111 -14.08 -5.10 -6.94
N LEU A 112 -14.04 -5.59 -5.70
CA LEU A 112 -12.79 -5.92 -5.03
C LEU A 112 -12.03 -7.04 -5.75
N VAL A 113 -12.73 -8.11 -6.15
CA VAL A 113 -12.13 -9.23 -6.92
C VAL A 113 -11.58 -8.75 -8.27
N ASN A 114 -12.29 -7.84 -8.94
CA ASN A 114 -11.90 -7.30 -10.25
C ASN A 114 -10.90 -6.13 -10.14
N GLY A 115 -10.06 -6.13 -9.11
CA GLY A 115 -8.95 -5.18 -8.96
C GLY A 115 -9.22 -3.99 -8.06
N GLY A 116 -10.42 -3.86 -7.49
CA GLY A 116 -10.70 -2.84 -6.47
C GLY A 116 -9.91 -3.04 -5.17
N LEU A 117 -9.42 -4.25 -4.90
CA LEU A 117 -8.46 -4.54 -3.84
C LEU A 117 -7.26 -5.29 -4.43
N ALA A 118 -6.10 -4.64 -4.46
CA ALA A 118 -4.87 -5.29 -4.87
C ALA A 118 -4.33 -6.17 -3.74
N LEU A 119 -4.07 -7.44 -4.04
CA LEU A 119 -3.49 -8.41 -3.10
C LEU A 119 -2.11 -8.85 -3.57
N ARG A 120 -1.12 -8.82 -2.68
CA ARG A 120 0.22 -9.38 -2.92
C ARG A 120 0.64 -10.26 -1.76
N ARG A 121 1.29 -11.39 -2.08
CA ARG A 121 1.77 -12.36 -1.10
C ARG A 121 3.29 -12.46 -1.08
N CYS A 122 3.90 -12.22 0.08
CA CYS A 122 5.31 -12.48 0.31
C CYS A 122 5.51 -13.16 1.68
N PRO A 123 6.01 -14.40 1.75
CA PRO A 123 6.17 -15.13 3.03
C PRO A 123 7.04 -14.41 4.08
N ARG A 124 7.90 -13.46 3.65
CA ARG A 124 8.75 -12.65 4.53
C ARG A 124 8.02 -11.49 5.21
N VAL A 125 6.75 -11.23 4.87
CA VAL A 125 5.99 -10.11 5.43
C VAL A 125 5.56 -10.42 6.85
N HIS A 126 6.22 -9.78 7.82
CA HIS A 126 5.82 -9.88 9.22
C HIS A 126 5.49 -8.52 9.86
N MET A 127 5.71 -7.42 9.16
CA MET A 127 5.23 -6.11 9.57
C MET A 127 3.70 -6.12 9.66
N LYS A 128 3.15 -5.51 10.72
CA LYS A 128 1.72 -5.18 10.79
C LYS A 128 1.60 -3.67 10.80
N LEU A 129 1.04 -3.15 9.73
CA LEU A 129 0.89 -1.72 9.52
C LEU A 129 -0.37 -1.41 8.74
N VAL A 130 -0.86 -0.20 8.94
CA VAL A 130 -1.91 0.39 8.12
C VAL A 130 -1.50 1.82 7.84
N ILE A 131 -1.50 2.20 6.56
CA ILE A 131 -1.25 3.58 6.11
C ILE A 131 -2.54 4.06 5.48
N VAL A 132 -3.07 5.18 5.96
CA VAL A 132 -4.30 5.79 5.46
C VAL A 132 -3.96 7.15 4.87
N ASP A 133 -4.33 7.33 3.60
CA ASP A 133 -4.22 8.57 2.81
C ASP A 133 -2.81 9.18 2.73
N GLY A 134 -1.77 8.45 3.14
CA GLY A 134 -0.41 8.97 3.28
C GLY A 134 -0.22 9.91 4.47
N GLU A 135 -1.20 9.98 5.38
CA GLU A 135 -1.27 10.94 6.48
C GLU A 135 -1.26 10.28 7.85
N LEU A 136 -1.74 9.03 7.95
CA LEU A 136 -1.79 8.30 9.21
C LEU A 136 -1.09 6.96 9.06
N LEU A 137 -0.20 6.67 10.00
CA LEU A 137 0.52 5.42 10.13
C LEU A 137 0.13 4.71 11.43
N TYR A 138 -0.35 3.48 11.30
CA TYR A 138 -0.36 2.49 12.38
C TYR A 138 0.80 1.52 12.22
N LEU A 139 1.52 1.26 13.32
CA LEU A 139 2.49 0.18 13.47
C LEU A 139 2.18 -0.61 14.74
N GLY A 140 2.21 -1.93 14.70
CA GLY A 140 2.00 -2.70 15.92
C GLY A 140 2.08 -4.20 15.77
N SER A 141 1.52 -4.90 16.75
CA SER A 141 1.49 -6.36 16.80
C SER A 141 0.21 -6.95 16.18
N ALA A 142 -0.88 -6.18 16.11
CA ALA A 142 -2.18 -6.68 15.69
C ALA A 142 -2.23 -7.02 14.19
N ASN A 143 -2.55 -8.27 13.86
CA ASN A 143 -2.85 -8.68 12.50
C ASN A 143 -4.26 -8.22 12.06
N TRP A 144 -4.48 -8.14 10.73
CA TRP A 144 -5.78 -7.85 10.11
C TRP A 144 -6.80 -8.98 10.32
N THR A 145 -7.36 -9.03 11.52
CA THR A 145 -8.26 -10.08 11.98
C THR A 145 -9.30 -9.52 12.95
N GLY A 146 -10.42 -10.23 13.12
CA GLY A 146 -11.41 -9.86 14.14
C GLY A 146 -10.85 -9.76 15.56
N ALA A 147 -9.86 -10.58 15.94
CA ALA A 147 -9.29 -10.58 17.29
C ALA A 147 -8.23 -9.50 17.52
N GLY A 148 -7.55 -9.05 16.45
CA GLY A 148 -6.59 -7.96 16.47
C GLY A 148 -7.27 -6.60 16.34
N LEU A 149 -7.73 -6.27 15.12
CA LEU A 149 -8.28 -4.94 14.79
C LEU A 149 -9.82 -4.86 14.82
N GLY A 150 -10.55 -5.98 14.70
CA GLY A 150 -12.01 -5.96 14.47
C GLY A 150 -12.88 -5.65 15.69
N ALA A 151 -14.21 -5.64 15.53
CA ALA A 151 -15.19 -5.31 16.58
C ALA A 151 -15.49 -6.49 17.53
N LYS A 152 -14.46 -7.07 18.14
CA LYS A 152 -14.61 -8.20 19.08
C LYS A 152 -14.78 -7.73 20.53
N GLY A 153 -15.45 -8.53 21.36
CA GLY A 153 -15.59 -8.21 22.79
C GLY A 153 -14.24 -8.26 23.54
N SER A 154 -14.10 -7.48 24.62
CA SER A 154 -12.85 -7.33 25.39
C SER A 154 -12.25 -8.67 25.83
N GLY A 155 -13.06 -9.61 26.31
CA GLY A 155 -12.61 -10.95 26.74
C GLY A 155 -12.25 -11.93 25.61
N ARG A 156 -12.30 -11.51 24.34
CA ARG A 156 -12.01 -12.40 23.19
C ARG A 156 -11.04 -11.78 22.18
N ARG A 157 -10.50 -10.59 22.48
CA ARG A 157 -9.44 -9.93 21.70
C ARG A 157 -8.07 -10.48 22.07
N ASN A 158 -7.13 -10.33 21.16
CA ASN A 158 -5.72 -10.54 21.48
C ASN A 158 -5.21 -9.39 22.35
N PHE A 159 -4.20 -9.67 23.17
CA PHE A 159 -3.40 -8.62 23.80
C PHE A 159 -2.41 -8.09 22.76
N GLU A 160 -2.66 -6.87 22.29
CA GLU A 160 -1.88 -6.22 21.24
C GLU A 160 -1.51 -4.81 21.67
N LEU A 161 -0.35 -4.35 21.20
CA LEU A 161 0.08 -2.95 21.32
C LEU A 161 0.31 -2.39 19.92
N GLY A 162 0.05 -1.11 19.78
CA GLY A 162 0.39 -0.39 18.58
C GLY A 162 0.61 1.08 18.84
N ILE A 163 1.24 1.70 17.85
CA ILE A 163 1.51 3.12 17.81
C ILE A 163 0.78 3.68 16.59
N VAL A 164 0.10 4.81 16.79
CA VAL A 164 -0.46 5.63 15.71
C VAL A 164 0.26 6.97 15.68
N THR A 165 0.63 7.42 14.49
CA THR A 165 1.35 8.68 14.28
C THR A 165 1.01 9.27 12.90
N ASP A 166 1.14 10.58 12.79
CA ASP A 166 1.05 11.38 11.56
C ASP A 166 2.43 11.95 11.16
N ASP A 167 3.50 11.44 11.77
CA ASP A 167 4.85 11.90 11.52
C ASP A 167 5.30 11.59 10.07
N ALA A 168 5.49 12.65 9.29
CA ALA A 168 5.81 12.56 7.86
C ALA A 168 7.08 11.76 7.56
N GLN A 169 8.15 11.93 8.37
CA GLN A 169 9.40 11.23 8.10
C GLN A 169 9.28 9.72 8.38
N LEU A 170 8.56 9.31 9.42
CA LEU A 170 8.26 7.90 9.66
C LEU A 170 7.35 7.33 8.58
N LEU A 171 6.32 8.07 8.16
CA LEU A 171 5.44 7.71 7.06
C LEU A 171 6.22 7.44 5.79
N ASP A 172 7.10 8.36 5.36
CA ASP A 172 7.91 8.22 4.15
C ASP A 172 8.80 6.97 4.18
N GLN A 173 9.41 6.70 5.34
CA GLN A 173 10.29 5.56 5.53
C GLN A 173 9.54 4.23 5.46
N VAL A 174 8.41 4.15 6.17
CA VAL A 174 7.57 2.95 6.21
C VAL A 174 6.92 2.71 4.84
N GLN A 175 6.40 3.75 4.18
CA GLN A 175 5.89 3.68 2.81
C GLN A 175 6.98 3.19 1.85
N SER A 176 8.20 3.71 1.96
CA SER A 176 9.32 3.27 1.12
C SER A 176 9.65 1.79 1.34
N MET A 177 9.60 1.29 2.58
CA MET A 177 9.79 -0.13 2.87
C MET A 177 8.65 -0.97 2.30
N TYR A 178 7.41 -0.53 2.51
CA TYR A 178 6.22 -1.18 1.96
C TYR A 178 6.33 -1.29 0.44
N GLU A 179 6.61 -0.19 -0.26
CA GLU A 179 6.69 -0.15 -1.72
C GLU A 179 7.81 -1.01 -2.29
N ARG A 180 8.97 -1.08 -1.64
CA ARG A 180 10.06 -1.98 -2.06
C ARG A 180 9.64 -3.45 -2.00
N VAL A 181 8.92 -3.86 -0.96
CA VAL A 181 8.37 -5.23 -0.90
C VAL A 181 7.25 -5.38 -1.91
N TRP A 182 6.29 -4.46 -1.92
CA TRP A 182 5.11 -4.46 -2.78
C TRP A 182 5.50 -4.63 -4.24
N SER A 183 6.37 -3.77 -4.76
CA SER A 183 6.85 -3.78 -6.15
C SER A 183 7.73 -4.99 -6.52
N GLY A 184 8.17 -5.77 -5.53
CA GLY A 184 9.07 -6.91 -5.73
C GLY A 184 10.55 -6.53 -5.79
N GLY A 185 10.93 -5.32 -5.37
CA GLY A 185 12.34 -4.90 -5.28
C GLY A 185 13.20 -5.80 -4.39
N GLU A 186 12.57 -6.55 -3.48
CA GLU A 186 13.24 -7.53 -2.62
C GLU A 186 13.29 -8.96 -3.21
N CYS A 187 12.74 -9.20 -4.40
CA CYS A 187 12.57 -10.54 -4.96
C CYS A 187 13.85 -11.10 -5.62
N GLU A 188 14.62 -10.29 -6.35
CA GLU A 188 15.76 -10.75 -7.16
C GLU A 188 16.82 -11.48 -6.32
N GLY A 189 17.18 -10.93 -5.17
CA GLY A 189 18.13 -11.53 -4.22
C GLY A 189 17.51 -12.42 -3.15
N CYS A 190 16.22 -12.76 -3.25
CA CYS A 190 15.51 -13.46 -2.17
C CYS A 190 15.88 -14.95 -2.10
N LYS A 191 16.53 -15.36 -1.02
CA LYS A 191 16.93 -16.77 -0.79
C LYS A 191 15.77 -17.71 -0.43
N LEU A 192 14.58 -17.19 -0.12
CA LEU A 192 13.38 -17.98 0.19
C LEU A 192 12.49 -18.22 -1.05
N ARG A 193 13.08 -18.21 -2.25
CA ARG A 193 12.33 -18.28 -3.51
C ARG A 193 11.54 -19.59 -3.65
N ALA A 194 12.05 -20.69 -3.11
CA ALA A 194 11.40 -22.01 -3.13
C ALA A 194 10.07 -22.03 -2.35
N GLU A 195 9.89 -21.15 -1.37
CA GLU A 195 8.68 -21.04 -0.54
C GLU A 195 7.71 -19.96 -1.04
N CYS A 196 8.12 -19.22 -2.08
CA CYS A 196 7.40 -18.07 -2.60
C CYS A 196 6.47 -18.49 -3.75
N PRO A 197 5.20 -17.99 -3.80
CA PRO A 197 4.29 -18.29 -4.91
C PRO A 197 4.78 -17.75 -6.28
N GLY A 198 5.72 -16.81 -6.30
CA GLY A 198 6.22 -16.15 -7.49
C GLY A 198 6.80 -14.77 -7.14
N PRO A 199 7.75 -14.21 -7.90
CA PRO A 199 8.24 -12.87 -7.71
C PRO A 199 7.06 -11.92 -7.95
N LEU A 200 6.90 -10.93 -7.07
CA LEU A 200 5.74 -10.06 -7.12
C LEU A 200 5.67 -9.24 -8.42
N VAL A 201 6.82 -8.95 -9.03
CA VAL A 201 6.91 -8.32 -10.35
C VAL A 201 6.30 -9.20 -11.46
N GLU A 202 6.56 -10.50 -11.45
CA GLU A 202 6.03 -11.44 -12.46
C GLU A 202 4.54 -11.70 -12.24
N LEU A 203 4.11 -11.84 -10.99
CA LEU A 203 2.69 -12.01 -10.65
C LEU A 203 1.85 -10.79 -11.07
N ALA A 204 2.43 -9.58 -10.97
CA ALA A 204 1.78 -8.37 -11.45
C ALA A 204 1.65 -8.34 -12.99
N ILE A 205 2.67 -8.79 -13.72
CA ILE A 205 2.64 -8.89 -15.19
C ILE A 205 1.60 -9.93 -15.62
N ALA A 206 1.57 -11.11 -15.00
CA ALA A 206 0.61 -12.17 -15.30
C ALA A 206 -0.85 -11.75 -15.03
N ALA A 207 -1.09 -10.92 -14.00
CA ALA A 207 -2.40 -10.33 -13.76
C ALA A 207 -2.78 -9.23 -14.77
N GLY A 208 -1.78 -8.55 -15.37
CA GLY A 208 -1.96 -7.45 -16.32
C GLY A 208 -2.12 -7.85 -17.79
N THR A 209 -1.88 -9.11 -18.17
CA THR A 209 -2.04 -9.58 -19.57
C THR A 209 -3.50 -9.73 -20.03
N GLY A 210 -4.47 -9.28 -19.21
CA GLY A 210 -5.90 -9.27 -19.51
C GLY A 210 -6.48 -7.95 -20.05
N THR A 211 -5.71 -6.88 -20.29
CA THR A 211 -6.17 -5.69 -21.03
C THR A 211 -4.96 -4.85 -21.49
N THR A 212 -4.53 -4.99 -22.74
CA THR A 212 -3.56 -4.07 -23.35
C THR A 212 -4.26 -2.78 -23.79
N ALA A 213 -4.25 -1.76 -22.95
CA ALA A 213 -4.29 -0.37 -23.41
C ALA A 213 -2.84 0.15 -23.42
N ALA A 214 -2.32 0.35 -24.63
CA ALA A 214 -0.95 0.76 -24.88
C ALA A 214 -0.63 2.12 -24.23
N VAL A 215 0.30 2.14 -23.28
CA VAL A 215 1.04 3.36 -22.95
C VAL A 215 2.20 3.43 -23.93
N ALA A 216 2.05 4.32 -24.92
CA ALA A 216 3.09 4.64 -25.89
C ALA A 216 4.38 5.00 -25.16
N ARG A 217 5.44 4.21 -25.35
CA ARG A 217 6.80 4.59 -25.00
C ARG A 217 7.18 5.82 -25.82
N ALA A 218 7.27 6.98 -25.18
CA ALA A 218 7.93 8.13 -25.76
C ALA A 218 9.40 7.76 -26.06
N ALA A 219 9.74 7.70 -27.35
CA ALA A 219 11.11 7.51 -27.79
C ALA A 219 12.00 8.66 -27.28
N PRO A 220 13.28 8.39 -26.93
CA PRO A 220 14.19 9.44 -26.52
C PRO A 220 14.44 10.38 -27.70
N ARG A 221 14.14 11.67 -27.53
CA ARG A 221 14.46 12.72 -28.51
C ARG A 221 15.98 12.73 -28.76
N LYS A 222 16.39 12.34 -29.98
CA LYS A 222 17.77 12.50 -30.46
C LYS A 222 18.13 13.99 -30.44
N ARG A 223 19.22 14.33 -29.74
CA ARG A 223 19.88 15.65 -29.82
C ARG A 223 20.22 15.96 -31.29
N PRO A 224 19.95 17.18 -31.80
CA PRO A 224 20.36 17.56 -33.13
C PRO A 224 21.89 17.62 -33.22
N SER A 225 22.44 16.98 -34.25
CA SER A 225 23.86 16.97 -34.56
C SER A 225 24.33 18.38 -34.93
N ARG A 226 25.48 18.79 -34.38
CA ARG A 226 26.20 20.00 -34.78
C ARG A 226 26.62 19.86 -36.25
N ARG A 227 25.90 20.54 -37.14
CA ARG A 227 26.38 20.78 -38.51
C ARG A 227 27.63 21.65 -38.46
N ALA A 228 28.68 21.14 -39.07
CA ALA A 228 29.92 21.85 -39.35
C ALA A 228 29.64 23.15 -40.12
N ARG A 229 30.02 24.29 -39.54
CA ARG A 229 30.30 25.52 -40.29
C ARG A 229 31.79 25.52 -40.59
N ARG A 230 32.11 25.27 -41.86
CA ARG A 230 33.39 25.60 -42.50
C ARG A 230 33.70 27.08 -42.23
N VAL A 231 34.80 27.36 -41.53
CA VAL A 231 35.48 28.64 -41.60
C VAL A 231 36.67 28.44 -42.53
N LEU A 232 36.66 29.19 -43.64
CA LEU A 232 37.75 29.27 -44.60
C LEU A 232 38.98 29.89 -43.94
N VAL A 233 40.08 29.14 -43.96
CA VAL A 233 41.42 29.62 -43.59
C VAL A 233 41.95 30.44 -44.76
N ALA A 234 42.17 31.75 -44.55
CA ALA A 234 42.92 32.60 -45.46
C ALA A 234 44.41 32.59 -45.08
N LYS A 235 45.26 32.50 -46.11
CA LYS A 235 46.73 32.32 -46.09
C LYS A 235 47.49 33.45 -45.35
N PRO A 236 48.68 33.16 -44.78
CA PRO A 236 49.58 34.19 -44.26
C PRO A 236 50.40 34.83 -45.39
N LEU A 237 50.46 36.17 -45.39
CA LEU A 237 51.41 36.95 -46.19
C LEU A 237 52.70 37.14 -45.37
N ALA A 238 53.79 36.61 -45.92
CA ALA A 238 55.14 36.89 -45.46
C ALA A 238 55.53 38.35 -45.75
N ARG A 239 56.07 39.06 -44.75
CA ARG A 239 57.00 40.17 -44.99
C ARG A 239 58.13 40.13 -43.98
N SER A 240 59.34 40.09 -44.52
CA SER A 240 60.60 40.04 -43.80
C SER A 240 61.14 41.44 -43.52
N ARG A 241 61.89 41.51 -42.42
CA ARG A 241 63.14 42.27 -42.20
C ARG A 241 63.10 43.78 -41.88
N ARG A 242 63.63 44.00 -40.67
CA ARG A 242 64.79 44.84 -40.29
C ARG A 242 64.59 46.36 -40.17
N MET A 243 64.81 46.79 -38.93
CA MET A 243 65.13 48.14 -38.48
C MET A 243 66.49 48.64 -39.03
N LEU A 244 66.58 49.96 -39.05
CA LEU A 244 67.62 50.82 -39.61
C LEU A 244 68.96 50.82 -38.85
N ALA A 245 69.98 51.20 -39.64
CA ALA A 245 71.34 51.69 -39.40
C ALA A 245 71.41 52.96 -38.49
N PRO A 246 72.56 53.64 -38.28
CA PRO A 246 73.95 53.36 -38.70
C PRO A 246 74.95 53.09 -37.55
#